data_AF-A0AAD8BII0-F1
#
_entry.id   AF-A0AAD8BII0-F1
#
_cell.length_a   1.000
_cell.length_b   1.000
_cell.length_c   1.000
_cell.angle_alpha   90.00
_cell.angle_beta   90.00
_cell.angle_gamma   90.00
#
_symmetry.space_group_name_H-M   'P 1'
#
loop_
_entity.id
_entity.type
_entity.pdbx_description
1 polymer ?
#
loop_
_entity_poly.entity_id
_entity_poly.type
_entity_poly.pdbx_seq_one_letter_code
_entity_poly.pdbx_strand_id
1 'polypeptide(L)' 'THWLWEVTQMLLRQTTDYEKRTKEQVMLESPVGLERADQEPSPRILNSHNPFVHLPQDIILRKTK' A
#
# COMPACT_ATOMS: atom_id res chain seq x y z
N THR A 1 -11.76 2.06 -3.41
CA THR A 1 -11.12 2.22 -2.08
C THR A 1 -10.10 3.37 -2.06
N HIS A 2 -10.51 4.62 -2.34
CA HIS A 2 -9.63 5.81 -2.23
C HIS A 2 -9.58 6.34 -0.79
N TRP A 3 -10.73 6.51 -0.16
CA TRP A 3 -10.85 7.04 1.21
C TRP A 3 -10.05 6.26 2.26
N LEU A 4 -10.17 4.92 2.30
CA LEU A 4 -9.44 4.11 3.28
C LEU A 4 -7.92 4.26 3.12
N TRP A 5 -7.44 4.33 1.89
CA TRP A 5 -6.01 4.49 1.62
C TRP A 5 -5.50 5.84 2.13
N GLU A 6 -6.23 6.94 1.87
CA GLU A 6 -5.89 8.26 2.42
C GLU A 6 -5.81 8.25 3.95
N VAL A 7 -6.84 7.71 4.61
CA VAL A 7 -6.87 7.63 6.07
C VAL A 7 -5.68 6.84 6.60
N THR A 8 -5.32 5.72 5.97
CA THR A 8 -4.15 4.95 6.41
C THR A 8 -2.83 5.71 6.22
N GLN A 9 -2.68 6.48 5.13
CA GLN A 9 -1.51 7.33 4.92
C GLN A 9 -1.41 8.43 5.99
N MET A 10 -2.52 9.08 6.30
CA MET A 10 -2.61 10.09 7.36
C MET A 10 -2.22 9.50 8.72
N LEU A 11 -2.74 8.32 9.07
CA LEU A 11 -2.39 7.62 10.31
C LEU A 11 -0.90 7.26 10.38
N LEU A 12 -0.33 6.74 9.28
CA LEU A 12 1.08 6.36 9.22
C LEU A 12 2.01 7.56 9.42
N ARG A 13 1.66 8.69 8.83
CA ARG A 13 2.46 9.93 8.86
C ARG A 13 2.15 10.83 10.04
N GLN A 14 1.11 10.51 10.82
CA GLN A 14 0.62 11.35 11.91
C GLN A 14 0.29 12.78 11.46
N THR A 15 -0.32 12.91 10.27
CA THR A 15 -0.73 14.18 9.68
C THR A 15 -2.17 14.09 9.18
N THR A 16 -2.78 15.24 8.93
CA THR A 16 -4.06 15.39 8.24
C THR A 16 -3.90 15.86 6.80
N ASP A 17 -2.66 15.96 6.32
CA ASP A 17 -2.38 16.32 4.94
C ASP A 17 -2.80 15.20 3.99
N TYR A 18 -3.51 15.56 2.93
CA TYR A 18 -3.88 14.63 1.88
C TYR A 18 -2.66 14.12 1.13
N GLU A 19 -2.75 12.87 0.68
CA GLU A 19 -1.76 12.34 -0.23
C GLU A 19 -1.83 13.06 -1.58
N LYS A 20 -0.66 13.47 -2.06
CA LYS A 20 -0.54 14.20 -3.33
C LYS A 20 -0.49 13.26 -4.53
N ARG A 21 -0.17 11.99 -4.27
CA ARG A 21 -0.09 10.94 -5.29
C ARG A 21 -1.48 10.44 -5.65
N THR A 22 -1.66 10.03 -6.90
CA THR A 22 -2.87 9.30 -7.28
C THR A 22 -2.77 7.87 -6.76
N LYS A 23 -3.90 7.34 -6.25
CA LYS A 23 -3.95 6.01 -5.67
C LYS A 23 -3.46 4.95 -6.66
N GLU A 24 -3.82 5.09 -7.93
CA GLU A 24 -3.51 4.16 -9.02
C GLU A 24 -2.00 3.97 -9.20
N GLN A 25 -1.20 5.00 -8.89
CA GLN A 25 0.27 4.94 -8.95
C GLN A 25 0.91 4.17 -7.79
N VAL A 26 0.14 3.84 -6.75
CA VAL A 26 0.63 3.12 -5.56
C VAL A 26 -0.12 1.81 -5.32
N MET A 27 -0.84 1.34 -6.33
CA MET A 27 -1.49 0.04 -6.32
C MET A 27 -0.49 -1.05 -6.72
N LEU A 28 -0.55 -2.21 -6.06
CA LEU A 28 0.33 -3.35 -6.37
C LEU A 28 0.14 -3.90 -7.78
N GLU A 29 -1.04 -3.72 -8.37
CA GLU A 29 -1.35 -4.13 -9.74
C GLU A 29 -0.68 -3.23 -10.79
N SER A 30 -0.21 -2.05 -10.39
CA SER A 30 0.48 -1.12 -11.28
C SER A 30 1.99 -1.41 -11.27
N PRO A 31 2.66 -1.55 -12.43
CA PRO A 31 4.11 -1.72 -12.50
C PRO A 31 4.86 -0.60 -11.74
N VAL A 32 4.38 0.64 -11.89
CA VAL A 32 4.94 1.82 -11.20
C VAL A 32 4.76 1.71 -9.69
N GLY A 33 3.63 1.16 -9.23
CA GLY A 33 3.35 0.98 -7.82
C GLY A 33 4.26 -0.06 -7.18
N LEU A 34 4.55 -1.16 -7.89
CA LEU A 34 5.44 -2.21 -7.42
C LEU A 34 6.90 -1.73 -7.32
N GLU A 35 7.43 -1.13 -8.39
CA GLU A 35 8.80 -0.58 -8.40
C GLU A 35 9.00 0.44 -7.27
N ARG A 36 7.97 1.23 -6.98
CA ARG A 36 8.02 2.22 -5.91
C ARG A 36 7.95 1.59 -4.53
N ALA A 37 7.11 0.57 -4.33
CA ALA A 37 7.01 -0.13 -3.07
C ALA A 37 8.36 -0.72 -2.63
N ASP A 38 9.20 -1.13 -3.58
CA ASP A 38 10.56 -1.63 -3.32
C ASP A 38 11.53 -0.55 -2.82
N GLN A 39 11.31 0.71 -3.21
CA GLN A 39 12.14 1.86 -2.79
C GLN A 39 11.65 2.53 -1.50
N GLU A 40 10.40 2.27 -1.08
CA GLU A 40 9.84 2.90 0.11
C GLU A 40 10.35 2.25 1.42
N PRO A 41 10.73 3.06 2.43
CA PRO A 41 11.16 2.52 3.71
C PRO A 41 9.98 1.92 4.48
N SER A 42 10.27 0.93 5.33
CA SER A 42 9.27 0.40 6.25
C SER A 42 9.01 1.37 7.41
N PRO A 43 7.77 1.44 7.97
CA PRO A 43 6.57 0.67 7.61
C PRO A 43 5.89 1.17 6.31
N ARG A 44 5.42 0.22 5.47
CA ARG A 44 4.77 0.49 4.18
C ARG A 44 3.29 0.10 4.22
N ILE A 45 2.45 0.92 3.57
CA ILE A 45 1.05 0.57 3.29
C ILE A 45 0.97 0.15 1.82
N LEU A 46 0.51 -1.07 1.58
CA LEU A 46 0.30 -1.61 0.23
C LEU A 46 -1.20 -1.69 -0.05
N ASN A 47 -1.59 -1.31 -1.26
CA ASN A 47 -2.99 -1.28 -1.69
C ASN A 47 -3.19 -2.20 -2.89
N SER A 48 -4.25 -3.01 -2.85
CA SER A 48 -4.51 -4.01 -3.88
C SER A 48 -6.01 -4.30 -3.98
N HIS A 49 -6.47 -4.58 -5.19
CA HIS A 49 -7.78 -5.17 -5.48
C HIS A 49 -7.69 -6.65 -5.85
N ASN A 50 -6.48 -7.23 -5.89
CA ASN A 50 -6.31 -8.65 -6.17
C ASN A 50 -7.09 -9.48 -5.16
N PRO A 51 -7.79 -10.54 -5.61
CA PRO A 51 -8.33 -11.56 -4.74
C PRO A 51 -7.22 -12.11 -3.82
N PHE A 52 -7.58 -12.46 -2.59
CA PHE A 52 -6.63 -12.92 -1.57
C PHE A 52 -5.69 -14.05 -2.07
N VAL A 53 -6.22 -14.98 -2.88
CA VAL A 53 -5.48 -16.11 -3.47
C VAL A 53 -4.41 -15.71 -4.49
N HIS A 54 -4.41 -14.46 -4.95
CA HIS A 54 -3.43 -13.91 -5.90
C HIS A 54 -2.45 -12.94 -5.23
N LEU A 55 -2.54 -12.74 -3.92
CA LEU A 55 -1.55 -11.95 -3.20
C LEU A 55 -0.23 -12.73 -3.07
N PRO A 56 0.92 -12.03 -2.97
CA PRO A 56 2.21 -12.68 -2.71
C PRO A 56 2.14 -13.57 -1.46
N GLN A 57 2.54 -14.84 -1.61
CA GLN A 57 2.45 -15.84 -0.55
C GLN A 57 3.26 -15.43 0.71
N ASP A 58 4.32 -14.66 0.51
CA ASP A 58 5.13 -14.09 1.61
C ASP A 58 4.30 -13.21 2.54
N ILE A 59 3.29 -12.49 2.06
CA ILE A 59 2.39 -11.69 2.90
C ILE A 59 1.52 -12.61 3.77
N ILE A 60 1.05 -13.72 3.21
CA ILE A 60 0.17 -14.69 3.87
C ILE A 60 0.93 -15.50 4.93
N LEU A 61 2.16 -15.90 4.61
CA LEU A 61 3.01 -16.69 5.50
C LEU A 61 3.69 -15.85 6.58
N ARG A 62 3.70 -14.51 6.45
CA ARG A 62 4.34 -13.63 7.43
C ARG A 62 3.58 -13.68 8.74
N LYS A 63 4.21 -14.26 9.76
CA LYS A 63 3.70 -14.21 11.13
C LYS A 63 3.81 -12.77 11.65
N THR A 64 2.69 -12.20 12.07
CA THR A 64 2.67 -11.01 12.92
C THR A 64 3.36 -11.36 14.25
N LYS A 65 4.27 -10.49 14.70
CA LYS A 65 4.84 -10.59 16.04
C LYS A 65 3.86 -10.08 17.08
#